data_AF-A0A3B6MU42-F1
#
_entry.id   AF-A0A3B6MU42-F1
#
_cell.length_a   1.000
_cell.length_b   1.000
_cell.length_c   1.000
_cell.angle_alpha   90.00
_cell.angle_beta   90.00
_cell.angle_gamma   90.00
#
_symmetry.space_group_name_H-M   'P 1'
#
loop_
_entity.id
_entity.type
_entity.pdbx_description
1 polymer ?
#
loop_
_entity_poly.entity_id
_entity_poly.type
_entity_poly.pdbx_seq_one_letter_code
_entity_poly.pdbx_strand_id
1 'polypeptide(L)'
;MGVASRSSSFISTIVPSVPRLHLAALTSLNFFYVRITENELRCLFSSSIALEKLTLRSCDELFFLEIPSLLQRLSHLVVEDCRNLEVIKSKAPHLYSFGYRGTLVRLSLGDSLQNLYIDASDQDVVHHACADLLHVVPNLEALEIYSYHPMDTLVVPGKFLHLQRLCIGFFTTDYDYLSLVSLLDACPSLETFVLSVEPDRVRQETVLGNSSHNLIQMPGYMHRNIKDVHIIGFCSANSMVELTCHILENVKSLEYLTLSTSGDDEILCSKSENGTCLRMNKYMRMEARKALLAVERHILGKVPSTVELEVVKPCSRCNTL
;
A
#
# COMPACT_ATOMS: atom_id res chain seq x y z
N MET A 1 -14.95 -38.75 -1.56
CA MET A 1 -14.33 -37.69 -2.39
C MET A 1 -14.30 -36.43 -1.56
N GLY A 2 -13.14 -36.10 -1.00
CA GLY A 2 -12.92 -34.90 -0.20
C GLY A 2 -11.44 -34.57 -0.31
N VAL A 3 -11.13 -33.49 -1.02
CA VAL A 3 -9.76 -33.01 -1.26
C VAL A 3 -9.36 -32.21 -0.03
N ALA A 4 -8.44 -32.75 0.76
CA ALA A 4 -7.89 -32.08 1.93
C ALA A 4 -6.76 -31.13 1.51
N SER A 5 -7.04 -29.82 1.58
CA SER A 5 -6.03 -28.76 1.55
C SER A 5 -5.17 -28.85 2.81
N ARG A 6 -3.88 -29.18 2.67
CA ARG A 6 -2.93 -29.17 3.80
C ARG A 6 -2.26 -27.81 3.91
N SER A 7 -2.91 -26.89 4.61
CA SER A 7 -2.26 -25.72 5.21
C SER A 7 -1.63 -26.14 6.54
N SER A 8 -0.32 -26.30 6.59
CA SER A 8 0.38 -26.57 7.86
C SER A 8 0.95 -25.26 8.41
N SER A 9 0.32 -24.72 9.44
CA SER A 9 0.91 -23.71 10.33
C SER A 9 1.90 -24.40 11.27
N PHE A 10 3.19 -24.34 10.96
CA PHE A 10 4.22 -24.86 11.86
C PHE A 10 4.58 -23.78 12.89
N ILE A 11 4.01 -23.85 14.09
CA ILE A 11 4.67 -23.32 15.29
C ILE A 11 5.64 -24.42 15.71
N SER A 12 6.86 -24.41 15.16
CA SER A 12 7.92 -25.28 15.64
C SER A 12 9.12 -24.45 16.06
N THR A 13 9.43 -24.49 17.34
CA THR A 13 10.78 -24.31 17.84
C THR A 13 11.66 -25.35 17.15
N ILE A 14 12.38 -24.96 16.11
CA ILE A 14 13.37 -25.86 15.48
C ILE A 14 14.55 -25.93 16.45
N VAL A 15 14.63 -27.03 17.19
CA VAL A 15 15.84 -27.42 17.94
C VAL A 15 16.85 -27.95 16.92
N PRO A 16 18.14 -27.56 16.98
CA PRO A 16 19.12 -27.84 15.93
C PRO A 16 19.60 -29.29 16.00
N SER A 17 18.78 -30.22 15.51
CA SER A 17 19.17 -31.61 15.25
C SER A 17 18.03 -32.38 14.56
N VAL A 18 17.67 -32.02 13.32
CA VAL A 18 16.68 -32.81 12.56
C VAL A 18 17.24 -33.29 11.22
N PRO A 19 17.24 -34.61 10.94
CA PRO A 19 17.72 -35.18 9.69
C PRO A 19 16.85 -34.68 8.52
N ARG A 20 17.48 -34.50 7.35
CA ARG A 20 16.90 -34.07 6.05
C ARG A 20 15.41 -34.42 5.90
N LEU A 21 14.53 -33.53 6.35
CA LEU A 21 13.10 -33.61 6.08
C LEU A 21 12.90 -33.36 4.59
N HIS A 22 12.48 -34.38 3.83
CA HIS A 22 12.07 -34.23 2.45
C HIS A 22 10.73 -33.49 2.39
N LEU A 23 10.77 -32.17 2.42
CA LEU A 23 9.62 -31.26 2.32
C LEU A 23 9.21 -31.01 0.86
N ALA A 24 9.40 -32.01 -0.02
CA ALA A 24 9.24 -31.85 -1.47
C ALA A 24 7.82 -31.44 -1.92
N ALA A 25 6.81 -31.68 -1.08
CA ALA A 25 5.42 -31.32 -1.33
C ALA A 25 4.97 -30.02 -0.62
N LEU A 26 5.88 -29.33 0.08
CA LEU A 26 5.55 -28.11 0.82
C LEU A 26 5.34 -26.95 -0.16
N THR A 27 4.12 -26.41 -0.20
CA THR A 27 3.73 -25.31 -1.09
C THR A 27 3.63 -23.96 -0.38
N SER A 28 3.43 -23.94 0.94
CA SER A 28 3.39 -22.71 1.72
C SER A 28 4.15 -22.88 3.03
N LEU A 29 5.00 -21.89 3.34
CA LEU A 29 5.78 -21.83 4.56
C LEU A 29 5.57 -20.47 5.21
N ASN A 30 5.19 -20.48 6.50
CA ASN A 30 4.99 -19.26 7.27
C ASN A 30 5.77 -19.36 8.58
N PHE A 31 6.71 -18.45 8.80
CA PHE A 31 7.46 -18.32 10.04
C PHE A 31 7.02 -17.07 10.79
N PHE A 32 6.69 -17.26 12.07
CA PHE A 32 6.24 -16.21 12.98
C PHE A 32 7.06 -16.28 14.26
N TYR A 33 7.82 -15.24 14.58
CA TYR A 33 8.66 -15.17 15.78
C TYR A 33 9.65 -16.34 15.90
N VAL A 34 10.09 -16.89 14.77
CA VAL A 34 11.03 -18.03 14.72
C VAL A 34 12.46 -17.52 14.63
N ARG A 35 13.35 -18.10 15.45
CA ARG A 35 14.79 -17.92 15.34
C ARG A 35 15.33 -18.85 14.27
N ILE A 36 15.34 -18.39 13.03
CA ILE A 36 15.88 -19.11 11.88
C ILE A 36 17.09 -18.38 11.33
N THR A 37 18.18 -19.12 11.12
CA THR A 37 19.40 -18.61 10.51
C THR A 37 19.35 -18.72 8.98
N GLU A 38 20.21 -17.96 8.30
CA GLU A 38 20.33 -17.99 6.85
C GLU A 38 20.68 -19.39 6.31
N ASN A 39 21.53 -20.13 7.04
CA ASN A 39 21.94 -21.48 6.65
C ASN A 39 20.79 -22.49 6.74
N GLU A 40 19.96 -22.38 7.78
CA GLU A 40 18.77 -23.22 7.94
C GLU A 40 17.76 -22.93 6.83
N LEU A 41 17.57 -21.66 6.48
CA LEU A 41 16.68 -21.26 5.40
C LEU A 41 17.15 -21.77 4.03
N ARG A 42 18.46 -21.69 3.73
CA ARG A 42 19.04 -22.27 2.50
C ARG A 42 18.83 -23.79 2.42
N CYS A 43 18.97 -24.51 3.54
CA CYS A 43 18.69 -25.94 3.61
C CYS A 43 17.20 -26.26 3.35
N LEU A 44 16.29 -25.45 3.88
CA LEU A 44 14.85 -25.59 3.66
C LEU A 44 14.48 -25.36 2.19
N PHE A 45 15.00 -24.32 1.55
CA PHE A 45 14.76 -24.05 0.13
C PHE A 45 15.23 -25.19 -0.76
N SER A 46 16.40 -25.75 -0.47
CA SER A 46 16.94 -26.90 -1.21
C SER A 46 16.06 -28.15 -1.10
N SER A 47 15.22 -28.24 -0.06
CA SER A 47 14.35 -29.40 0.22
C SER A 47 12.88 -29.17 -0.17
N SER A 48 12.51 -27.93 -0.52
CA SER A 48 11.12 -27.48 -0.71
C SER A 48 10.91 -26.85 -2.09
N ILE A 49 11.26 -27.57 -3.15
CA ILE A 49 11.20 -27.04 -4.54
C ILE A 49 9.78 -26.71 -5.02
N ALA A 50 8.75 -27.25 -4.36
CA ALA A 50 7.35 -26.99 -4.67
C ALA A 50 6.80 -25.74 -3.97
N LEU A 51 7.63 -24.97 -3.26
CA LEU A 51 7.19 -23.81 -2.49
C LEU A 51 6.65 -22.72 -3.42
N GLU A 52 5.41 -22.31 -3.15
CA GLU A 52 4.66 -21.29 -3.87
C GLU A 52 4.54 -19.99 -3.06
N LYS A 53 4.47 -20.09 -1.73
CA LYS A 53 4.35 -18.96 -0.82
C LYS A 53 5.33 -19.05 0.36
N LEU A 54 6.03 -17.96 0.62
CA LEU A 54 6.88 -17.79 1.80
C LEU A 54 6.45 -16.54 2.58
N THR A 55 6.20 -16.70 3.88
CA THR A 55 5.96 -15.58 4.80
C THR A 55 6.96 -15.65 5.95
N LEU A 56 7.67 -14.55 6.18
CA LEU A 56 8.60 -14.36 7.28
C LEU A 56 8.12 -13.18 8.13
N ARG A 57 7.74 -13.44 9.37
CA ARG A 57 7.28 -12.41 10.30
C ARG A 57 8.08 -12.44 11.59
N SER A 58 8.63 -11.30 11.98
CA SER A 58 9.41 -11.13 13.21
C SER A 58 10.54 -12.16 13.34
N CYS A 59 11.23 -12.45 12.23
CA CYS A 59 12.36 -13.38 12.16
C CYS A 59 13.68 -12.60 12.30
N ASP A 60 13.97 -12.15 13.52
CA ASP A 60 15.04 -11.18 13.79
C ASP A 60 16.46 -11.74 13.67
N GLU A 61 16.66 -13.05 13.52
CA GLU A 61 18.00 -13.64 13.33
C GLU A 61 18.50 -13.54 11.88
N LEU A 62 17.65 -13.07 10.95
CA LEU A 62 17.98 -12.92 9.54
C LEU A 62 18.56 -11.53 9.25
N PHE A 63 19.78 -11.48 8.73
CA PHE A 63 20.41 -10.27 8.22
C PHE A 63 20.30 -10.18 6.70
N PHE A 64 20.37 -11.33 6.02
CA PHE A 64 20.28 -11.44 4.57
C PHE A 64 19.27 -12.51 4.14
N LEU A 65 18.35 -12.13 3.24
CA LEU A 65 17.41 -13.06 2.60
C LEU A 65 17.72 -13.21 1.12
N GLU A 66 18.10 -14.41 0.69
CA GLU A 66 18.27 -14.74 -0.72
C GLU A 66 17.38 -15.92 -1.11
N ILE A 67 16.40 -15.62 -1.96
CA ILE A 67 15.54 -16.63 -2.57
C ILE A 67 16.27 -17.22 -3.79
N PRO A 68 16.59 -18.52 -3.80
CA PRO A 68 17.32 -19.14 -4.89
C PRO A 68 16.46 -19.36 -6.14
N SER A 69 17.09 -19.39 -7.31
CA SER A 69 16.42 -19.62 -8.60
C SER A 69 15.79 -21.00 -8.76
N LEU A 70 16.17 -21.98 -7.93
CA LEU A 70 15.56 -23.31 -7.93
C LEU A 70 14.08 -23.30 -7.50
N LEU A 71 13.62 -22.25 -6.80
CA LEU A 71 12.23 -22.08 -6.38
C LEU A 71 11.37 -21.56 -7.53
N GLN A 72 11.18 -22.40 -8.53
CA GLN A 72 10.46 -22.09 -9.76
C GLN A 72 8.97 -21.77 -9.54
N ARG A 73 8.38 -22.30 -8.46
CA ARG A 73 6.95 -22.11 -8.17
C ARG A 73 6.67 -20.95 -7.23
N LEU A 74 7.71 -20.36 -6.62
CA LEU A 74 7.53 -19.30 -5.63
C LEU A 74 6.99 -18.07 -6.33
N SER A 75 5.73 -17.75 -6.01
CA SER A 75 4.98 -16.64 -6.60
C SER A 75 4.69 -15.55 -5.58
N HIS A 76 4.69 -15.88 -4.28
CA HIS A 76 4.35 -14.95 -3.22
C HIS A 76 5.42 -14.93 -2.13
N LEU A 77 5.94 -13.75 -1.81
CA LEU A 77 6.87 -13.52 -0.71
C LEU A 77 6.33 -12.41 0.18
N VAL A 78 6.24 -12.66 1.48
CA VAL A 78 5.85 -11.65 2.48
C VAL A 78 6.93 -11.61 3.56
N VAL A 79 7.43 -10.41 3.86
CA VAL A 79 8.41 -10.17 4.92
C VAL A 79 7.94 -9.03 5.80
N GLU A 80 7.68 -9.31 7.07
CA GLU A 80 7.10 -8.37 8.02
C GLU A 80 7.93 -8.32 9.31
N ASP A 81 8.25 -7.11 9.77
CA ASP A 81 8.82 -6.84 11.10
C ASP A 81 10.11 -7.62 11.43
N CYS A 82 10.91 -7.98 10.42
CA CYS A 82 12.21 -8.63 10.59
C CYS A 82 13.29 -7.57 10.85
N ARG A 83 13.56 -7.24 12.12
CA ARG A 83 14.25 -6.00 12.51
C ARG A 83 15.71 -5.88 12.09
N ASN A 84 16.41 -7.01 11.98
CA ASN A 84 17.84 -7.04 11.64
C ASN A 84 18.10 -7.28 10.14
N LEU A 85 17.04 -7.44 9.34
CA LEU A 85 17.17 -7.72 7.93
C LEU A 85 17.62 -6.46 7.19
N GLU A 86 18.70 -6.55 6.42
CA GLU A 86 19.26 -5.39 5.69
C GLU A 86 19.07 -5.51 4.17
N VAL A 87 18.99 -6.74 3.66
CA VAL A 87 18.98 -7.02 2.22
C VAL A 87 18.06 -8.19 1.88
N ILE A 88 17.21 -7.99 0.88
CA ILE A 88 16.36 -9.02 0.28
C ILE A 88 16.69 -9.13 -1.21
N LYS A 89 17.07 -10.33 -1.63
CA LYS A 89 17.30 -10.68 -3.03
C LYS A 89 16.43 -11.85 -3.43
N SER A 90 15.72 -11.73 -4.54
CA SER A 90 15.02 -12.84 -5.16
C SER A 90 15.60 -13.17 -6.52
N LYS A 91 15.95 -14.45 -6.71
CA LYS A 91 16.30 -15.04 -8.00
C LYS A 91 15.20 -15.99 -8.50
N ALA A 92 14.06 -16.07 -7.79
CA ALA A 92 12.93 -16.89 -8.22
C ALA A 92 12.34 -16.30 -9.52
N PRO A 93 12.20 -17.08 -10.60
CA PRO A 93 11.84 -16.55 -11.92
C PRO A 93 10.36 -16.17 -12.07
N HIS A 94 9.50 -16.58 -11.13
CA HIS A 94 8.06 -16.41 -11.20
C HIS A 94 7.49 -15.74 -9.94
N LEU A 95 8.32 -14.94 -9.25
CA LEU A 95 7.86 -14.14 -8.12
C LEU A 95 6.91 -13.06 -8.66
N TYR A 96 5.63 -13.21 -8.38
CA TYR A 96 4.54 -12.33 -8.85
C TYR A 96 4.23 -11.22 -7.85
N SER A 97 4.18 -11.58 -6.56
CA SER A 97 3.78 -10.69 -5.46
C SER A 97 4.83 -10.64 -4.35
N PHE A 98 5.11 -9.41 -3.89
CA PHE A 98 5.99 -9.15 -2.77
C PHE A 98 5.33 -8.16 -1.80
N GLY A 99 5.19 -8.57 -0.54
CA GLY A 99 4.76 -7.72 0.56
C GLY A 99 5.91 -7.48 1.53
N TYR A 100 6.12 -6.22 1.89
CA TYR A 100 7.16 -5.81 2.83
C TYR A 100 6.60 -4.86 3.89
N ARG A 101 6.88 -5.15 5.16
CA ARG A 101 6.68 -4.23 6.30
C ARG A 101 7.93 -4.27 7.16
N GLY A 102 8.50 -3.11 7.48
CA GLY A 102 9.68 -3.05 8.35
C GLY A 102 10.55 -1.83 8.10
N THR A 103 11.82 -1.94 8.46
CA THR A 103 12.84 -0.88 8.32
C THR A 103 13.38 -0.78 6.89
N LEU A 104 14.26 0.18 6.60
CA LEU A 104 14.84 0.33 5.27
C LEU A 104 15.69 -0.89 4.87
N VAL A 105 15.34 -1.53 3.75
CA VAL A 105 16.02 -2.72 3.21
C VAL A 105 16.37 -2.53 1.75
N ARG A 106 17.55 -3.04 1.36
CA ARG A 106 17.96 -3.07 -0.06
C ARG A 106 17.25 -4.21 -0.79
N LEU A 107 16.50 -3.87 -1.84
CA LEU A 107 15.69 -4.82 -2.60
C LEU A 107 16.31 -5.15 -3.96
N SER A 108 16.20 -6.41 -4.36
CA SER A 108 16.47 -6.88 -5.73
C SER A 108 15.51 -8.02 -6.03
N LEU A 109 14.41 -7.73 -6.74
CA LEU A 109 13.24 -8.62 -6.79
C LEU A 109 13.01 -9.31 -8.14
N GLY A 110 13.87 -9.09 -9.12
CA GLY A 110 13.74 -9.67 -10.46
C GLY A 110 12.59 -9.04 -11.27
N ASP A 111 12.52 -9.36 -12.56
CA ASP A 111 11.64 -8.66 -13.50
C ASP A 111 10.20 -9.21 -13.54
N SER A 112 9.92 -10.33 -12.87
CA SER A 112 8.59 -10.97 -12.89
C SER A 112 7.56 -10.34 -11.95
N LEU A 113 8.01 -9.44 -11.07
CA LEU A 113 7.13 -8.87 -10.05
C LEU A 113 6.10 -7.92 -10.67
N GLN A 114 4.84 -8.17 -10.37
CA GLN A 114 3.70 -7.39 -10.86
C GLN A 114 2.89 -6.76 -9.73
N ASN A 115 2.98 -7.29 -8.51
CA ASN A 115 2.25 -6.78 -7.36
C ASN A 115 3.22 -6.51 -6.18
N LEU A 116 3.25 -5.26 -5.73
CA LEU A 116 4.13 -4.79 -4.67
C LEU A 116 3.33 -4.08 -3.59
N TYR A 117 3.47 -4.56 -2.36
CA TYR A 117 2.94 -3.94 -1.15
C TYR A 117 4.09 -3.54 -0.24
N ILE A 118 4.13 -2.28 0.17
CA ILE A 118 5.11 -1.72 1.11
C ILE A 118 4.39 -0.97 2.22
N ASP A 119 4.52 -1.48 3.43
CA ASP A 119 4.11 -0.80 4.65
C ASP A 119 5.33 -0.21 5.34
N ALA A 120 5.51 1.10 5.15
CA ALA A 120 6.53 1.92 5.78
C ALA A 120 5.95 2.75 6.93
N SER A 121 4.88 2.26 7.55
CA SER A 121 4.25 2.98 8.65
C SER A 121 5.20 3.04 9.86
N ASP A 122 5.90 1.96 10.20
CA ASP A 122 6.70 1.97 11.42
C ASP A 122 8.02 2.78 11.33
N GLN A 123 8.51 3.20 10.15
CA GLN A 123 9.75 3.98 9.94
C GLN A 123 9.83 4.75 8.60
N ASP A 124 10.78 5.70 8.48
CA ASP A 124 11.18 6.53 7.31
C ASP A 124 11.67 5.75 6.05
N VAL A 125 11.05 4.61 5.72
CA VAL A 125 11.49 3.70 4.64
C VAL A 125 11.27 4.30 3.24
N VAL A 126 10.43 5.33 3.14
CA VAL A 126 9.88 5.76 1.84
C VAL A 126 10.79 6.73 1.09
N HIS A 127 11.77 7.35 1.76
CA HIS A 127 12.68 8.30 1.11
C HIS A 127 13.73 7.62 0.21
N HIS A 128 14.05 6.34 0.43
CA HIS A 128 15.01 5.61 -0.41
C HIS A 128 14.40 4.50 -1.25
N ALA A 129 13.39 3.77 -0.72
CA ALA A 129 12.82 2.66 -1.47
C ALA A 129 12.19 3.12 -2.79
N CYS A 130 11.35 4.16 -2.76
CA CYS A 130 10.55 4.55 -3.92
C CYS A 130 11.36 5.18 -5.07
N ALA A 131 12.45 5.88 -4.78
CA ALA A 131 13.34 6.42 -5.81
C ALA A 131 14.01 5.30 -6.64
N ASP A 132 14.29 4.16 -6.00
CA ASP A 132 14.91 3.00 -6.63
C ASP A 132 13.87 1.97 -7.15
N LEU A 133 12.60 2.03 -6.69
CA LEU A 133 11.56 1.07 -7.07
C LEU A 133 11.39 0.92 -8.58
N LEU A 134 11.48 2.02 -9.34
CA LEU A 134 11.40 1.99 -10.81
C LEU A 134 12.46 1.07 -11.46
N HIS A 135 13.65 1.01 -10.87
CA HIS A 135 14.73 0.14 -11.36
C HIS A 135 14.61 -1.29 -10.86
N VAL A 136 13.93 -1.50 -9.73
CA VAL A 136 13.81 -2.82 -9.10
C VAL A 136 12.67 -3.63 -9.72
N VAL A 137 11.60 -2.99 -10.20
CA VAL A 137 10.36 -3.66 -10.66
C VAL A 137 9.74 -3.02 -11.91
N PRO A 138 10.33 -3.21 -13.11
CA PRO A 138 9.89 -2.51 -14.33
C PRO A 138 8.48 -2.91 -14.83
N ASN A 139 8.01 -4.10 -14.50
CA ASN A 139 6.74 -4.68 -14.98
C ASN A 139 5.59 -4.57 -13.97
N LEU A 140 5.70 -3.65 -13.01
CA LEU A 140 4.73 -3.54 -11.93
C LEU A 140 3.34 -3.13 -12.45
N GLU A 141 2.30 -3.88 -12.08
CA GLU A 141 0.90 -3.65 -12.44
C GLU A 141 0.09 -3.09 -11.26
N ALA A 142 0.43 -3.47 -10.03
CA ALA A 142 -0.19 -2.98 -8.81
C ALA A 142 0.86 -2.57 -7.77
N LEU A 143 0.69 -1.37 -7.20
CA LEU A 143 1.55 -0.79 -6.18
C LEU A 143 0.70 -0.28 -5.03
N GLU A 144 1.06 -0.69 -3.82
CA GLU A 144 0.46 -0.25 -2.57
C GLU A 144 1.54 0.20 -1.60
N ILE A 145 1.46 1.45 -1.15
CA ILE A 145 2.47 2.06 -0.26
C ILE A 145 1.76 2.77 0.89
N TYR A 146 2.14 2.46 2.13
CA TYR A 146 1.69 3.16 3.34
C TYR A 146 2.86 3.87 4.02
N SER A 147 2.70 5.14 4.41
CA SER A 147 3.76 5.98 5.00
C SER A 147 3.23 6.93 6.07
N TYR A 148 3.96 7.15 7.17
CA TYR A 148 3.68 8.28 8.08
C TYR A 148 4.23 9.61 7.57
N HIS A 149 5.38 9.62 6.91
CA HIS A 149 6.04 10.85 6.52
C HIS A 149 5.66 11.32 5.11
N PRO A 150 5.51 12.66 4.91
CA PRO A 150 5.24 13.29 3.63
C PRO A 150 6.18 12.80 2.52
N MET A 151 5.59 12.38 1.41
CA MET A 151 6.31 12.01 0.20
C MET A 151 6.77 13.24 -0.60
N ASP A 152 7.24 14.29 0.09
CA ASP A 152 7.63 15.58 -0.49
C ASP A 152 8.78 15.47 -1.52
N THR A 153 9.37 14.29 -1.64
CA THR A 153 10.53 14.00 -2.50
C THR A 153 10.31 12.82 -3.42
N LEU A 154 9.06 12.40 -3.67
CA LEU A 154 8.77 11.44 -4.72
C LEU A 154 8.90 12.07 -6.11
N VAL A 155 10.07 12.67 -6.38
CA VAL A 155 10.53 12.97 -7.73
C VAL A 155 10.91 11.62 -8.33
N VAL A 156 9.91 10.89 -8.81
CA VAL A 156 10.11 9.61 -9.49
C VAL A 156 10.91 9.89 -10.77
N PRO A 157 12.19 9.49 -10.87
CA PRO A 157 12.96 9.69 -12.08
C PRO A 157 12.56 8.61 -13.09
N GLY A 158 11.36 8.70 -13.67
CA GLY A 158 10.88 7.76 -14.67
C GLY A 158 9.36 7.59 -14.68
N LYS A 159 8.89 6.56 -15.40
CA LYS A 159 7.46 6.26 -15.54
C LYS A 159 7.18 4.79 -15.22
N PHE A 160 6.14 4.53 -14.44
CA PHE A 160 5.57 3.21 -14.25
C PHE A 160 4.66 2.89 -15.44
N LEU A 161 5.25 2.36 -16.52
CA LEU A 161 4.55 2.16 -17.80
C LEU A 161 3.44 1.10 -17.74
N HIS A 162 3.51 0.16 -16.82
CA HIS A 162 2.60 -0.97 -16.72
C HIS A 162 1.65 -0.88 -15.52
N LEU A 163 1.81 0.13 -14.66
CA LEU A 163 1.05 0.24 -13.43
C LEU A 163 -0.40 0.63 -13.72
N GLN A 164 -1.32 -0.25 -13.34
CA GLN A 164 -2.76 -0.11 -13.52
C GLN A 164 -3.47 0.24 -12.20
N ARG A 165 -2.90 -0.16 -11.06
CA ARG A 165 -3.46 0.14 -9.73
C ARG A 165 -2.41 0.77 -8.82
N LEU A 166 -2.76 1.90 -8.24
CA LEU A 166 -1.94 2.62 -7.27
C LEU A 166 -2.77 2.88 -6.01
N CYS A 167 -2.29 2.37 -4.87
CA CYS A 167 -2.83 2.64 -3.54
C CYS A 167 -1.77 3.36 -2.71
N ILE A 168 -2.12 4.50 -2.12
CA ILE A 168 -1.23 5.28 -1.26
C ILE A 168 -1.95 5.57 0.05
N GLY A 169 -1.32 5.19 1.16
CA GLY A 169 -1.79 5.47 2.51
C GLY A 169 -0.91 6.50 3.21
N PHE A 170 -1.53 7.54 3.78
CA PHE A 170 -0.89 8.53 4.64
C PHE A 170 -1.49 8.49 6.05
N PHE A 171 -0.64 8.62 7.06
CA PHE A 171 -1.06 8.76 8.47
C PHE A 171 -0.94 10.20 9.00
N THR A 172 -0.69 11.19 8.12
CA THR A 172 -0.59 12.62 8.51
C THR A 172 -1.58 13.49 7.73
N THR A 173 -2.16 14.48 8.40
CA THR A 173 -3.16 15.39 7.81
C THR A 173 -2.53 16.57 7.07
N ASP A 174 -1.25 16.84 7.31
CA ASP A 174 -0.55 18.06 6.88
C ASP A 174 0.20 17.88 5.55
N TYR A 175 -0.12 16.82 4.82
CA TYR A 175 0.46 16.53 3.51
C TYR A 175 -0.09 17.46 2.43
N ASP A 176 0.77 17.93 1.53
CA ASP A 176 0.32 18.57 0.31
C ASP A 176 -0.16 17.51 -0.68
N TYR A 177 -1.42 17.10 -0.56
CA TYR A 177 -2.03 16.10 -1.44
C TYR A 177 -1.95 16.47 -2.93
N LEU A 178 -1.83 17.76 -3.27
CA LEU A 178 -1.70 18.19 -4.67
C LEU A 178 -0.37 17.72 -5.30
N SER A 179 0.66 17.49 -4.48
CA SER A 179 1.96 16.96 -4.95
C SER A 179 1.83 15.57 -5.61
N LEU A 180 0.77 14.81 -5.30
CA LEU A 180 0.48 13.50 -5.89
C LEU A 180 0.21 13.56 -7.40
N VAL A 181 -0.14 14.73 -7.95
CA VAL A 181 -0.31 14.90 -9.40
C VAL A 181 0.95 14.47 -10.15
N SER A 182 2.13 14.78 -9.62
CA SER A 182 3.41 14.37 -10.22
C SER A 182 3.59 12.84 -10.29
N LEU A 183 3.05 12.11 -9.31
CA LEU A 183 3.06 10.66 -9.30
C LEU A 183 2.02 10.08 -10.27
N LEU A 184 0.83 10.69 -10.36
CA LEU A 184 -0.16 10.30 -11.36
C LEU A 184 0.39 10.49 -12.78
N ASP A 185 1.16 11.56 -13.03
CA ASP A 185 1.85 11.81 -14.30
C ASP A 185 2.93 10.76 -14.62
N ALA A 186 3.53 10.18 -13.59
CA ALA A 186 4.49 9.09 -13.73
C ALA A 186 3.81 7.74 -14.05
N CYS A 187 2.49 7.63 -13.96
CA CYS A 187 1.73 6.38 -14.13
C CYS A 187 0.78 6.46 -15.35
N PRO A 188 1.29 6.45 -16.59
CA PRO A 188 0.46 6.67 -17.78
C PRO A 188 -0.60 5.59 -18.05
N SER A 189 -0.42 4.39 -17.50
CA SER A 189 -1.35 3.26 -17.66
C SER A 189 -2.32 3.09 -16.49
N LEU A 190 -2.32 4.03 -15.54
CA LEU A 190 -3.10 3.91 -14.31
C LEU A 190 -4.59 3.90 -14.61
N GLU A 191 -5.29 2.89 -14.08
CA GLU A 191 -6.74 2.72 -14.20
C GLU A 191 -7.46 2.99 -12.88
N THR A 192 -6.88 2.55 -11.77
CA THR A 192 -7.43 2.75 -10.42
C THR A 192 -6.44 3.49 -9.52
N PHE A 193 -6.90 4.57 -8.92
CA PHE A 193 -6.17 5.31 -7.89
C PHE A 193 -6.92 5.28 -6.56
N VAL A 194 -6.24 4.83 -5.50
CA VAL A 194 -6.75 4.82 -4.14
C VAL A 194 -5.83 5.67 -3.27
N LEU A 195 -6.41 6.67 -2.61
CA LEU A 195 -5.77 7.49 -1.61
C LEU A 195 -6.43 7.20 -0.26
N SER A 196 -5.67 6.66 0.68
CA SER A 196 -6.14 6.43 2.05
C SER A 196 -5.47 7.41 3.00
N VAL A 197 -6.28 8.19 3.72
CA VAL A 197 -5.81 9.12 4.74
C VAL A 197 -6.36 8.66 6.08
N GLU A 198 -5.49 8.22 6.98
CA GLU A 198 -5.89 7.92 8.35
C GLU A 198 -5.63 9.16 9.23
N PRO A 199 -6.67 9.83 9.74
CA PRO A 199 -6.47 10.92 10.68
C PRO A 199 -5.91 10.37 11.98
N ASP A 200 -4.72 10.85 12.36
CA ASP A 200 -3.96 10.44 13.54
C ASP A 200 -4.86 10.25 14.79
N ARG A 201 -4.65 9.13 15.48
CA ARG A 201 -5.27 8.83 16.78
C ARG A 201 -4.67 9.68 17.92
N VAL A 202 -3.58 10.40 17.68
CA VAL A 202 -2.84 11.18 18.68
C VAL A 202 -2.46 12.58 18.12
N ARG A 203 -3.27 13.60 18.46
CA ARG A 203 -2.95 15.06 18.58
C ARG A 203 -1.64 15.56 17.92
N GLN A 204 -1.62 16.69 17.19
CA GLN A 204 -1.97 18.03 17.69
C GLN A 204 -1.89 19.06 16.54
N GLU A 205 -2.67 20.15 16.64
CA GLU A 205 -2.53 21.35 15.81
C GLU A 205 -1.08 21.87 15.81
N THR A 206 -0.45 21.93 14.64
CA THR A 206 0.71 22.80 14.43
C THR A 206 0.56 23.63 13.16
N VAL A 207 0.47 24.93 13.42
CA VAL A 207 0.72 26.12 12.60
C VAL A 207 0.96 25.88 11.10
N LEU A 208 -0.02 26.34 10.31
CA LEU A 208 0.05 26.80 8.92
C LEU A 208 1.48 27.05 8.43
N GLY A 209 2.05 26.04 7.77
CA GLY A 209 3.10 26.25 6.79
C GLY A 209 2.43 26.69 5.49
N ASN A 210 2.47 27.98 5.19
CA ASN A 210 2.18 28.46 3.84
C ASN A 210 3.29 27.95 2.91
N SER A 211 3.14 26.74 2.37
CA SER A 211 3.89 26.30 1.20
C SER A 211 3.33 27.03 -0.01
N SER A 212 3.83 28.24 -0.23
CA SER A 212 3.68 28.93 -1.51
C SER A 212 4.54 28.21 -2.54
N HIS A 213 3.95 27.27 -3.28
CA HIS A 213 4.58 26.78 -4.50
C HIS A 213 3.99 27.46 -5.72
N ASN A 214 4.90 28.00 -6.53
CA ASN A 214 4.61 28.48 -7.86
C ASN A 214 3.93 27.37 -8.63
N LEU A 215 2.66 27.60 -8.97
CA LEU A 215 1.89 26.86 -9.95
C LEU A 215 2.71 26.80 -11.24
N ILE A 216 3.53 25.78 -11.41
CA ILE A 216 3.78 25.29 -12.75
C ILE A 216 2.45 24.66 -13.14
N GLN A 217 1.59 25.47 -13.77
CA GLN A 217 0.59 24.93 -14.69
C GLN A 217 1.36 24.07 -15.68
N MET A 218 1.54 22.78 -15.36
CA MET A 218 2.08 21.84 -16.30
C MET A 218 1.01 21.69 -17.39
N PRO A 219 1.36 21.98 -18.65
CA PRO A 219 0.39 22.03 -19.72
C PRO A 219 -0.19 20.63 -19.97
N GLY A 220 -1.49 20.46 -19.68
CA GLY A 220 -2.38 19.50 -20.34
C GLY A 220 -1.96 18.03 -20.32
N TYR A 221 -1.34 17.52 -19.25
CA TYR A 221 -1.24 16.08 -19.08
C TYR A 221 -2.61 15.52 -18.75
N MET A 222 -3.17 14.79 -19.71
CA MET A 222 -4.47 14.15 -19.60
C MET A 222 -4.23 12.72 -19.16
N HIS A 223 -4.67 12.36 -17.95
CA HIS A 223 -4.69 10.94 -17.57
C HIS A 223 -5.84 10.27 -18.33
N ARG A 224 -5.48 9.44 -19.31
CA ARG A 224 -6.43 8.89 -20.29
C ARG A 224 -7.07 7.57 -19.86
N ASN A 225 -6.49 6.92 -18.86
CA ASN A 225 -6.85 5.57 -18.49
C ASN A 225 -7.47 5.46 -17.10
N ILE A 226 -7.34 6.50 -16.26
CA ILE A 226 -7.90 6.48 -14.89
C ILE A 226 -9.42 6.47 -15.02
N LYS A 227 -10.05 5.43 -14.49
CA LYS A 227 -11.50 5.22 -14.45
C LYS A 227 -12.06 5.30 -13.04
N ASP A 228 -11.30 4.81 -12.07
CA ASP A 228 -11.74 4.65 -10.69
C ASP A 228 -10.84 5.44 -9.74
N VAL A 229 -11.42 6.37 -8.99
CA VAL A 229 -10.72 7.11 -7.94
C VAL A 229 -11.45 6.95 -6.62
N HIS A 230 -10.73 6.46 -5.61
CA HIS A 230 -11.24 6.33 -4.24
C HIS A 230 -10.37 7.15 -3.29
N ILE A 231 -10.98 8.12 -2.61
CA ILE A 231 -10.34 8.88 -1.54
C ILE A 231 -11.01 8.49 -0.22
N ILE A 232 -10.29 7.72 0.58
CA ILE A 232 -10.67 7.27 1.92
C ILE A 232 -10.10 8.26 2.93
N GLY A 233 -10.92 8.72 3.87
CA GLY A 233 -10.52 9.77 4.81
C GLY A 233 -10.43 11.17 4.20
N PHE A 234 -11.23 11.46 3.18
CA PHE A 234 -11.36 12.78 2.56
C PHE A 234 -11.57 13.88 3.62
N CYS A 235 -10.65 14.84 3.68
CA CYS A 235 -10.61 15.92 4.67
C CYS A 235 -10.84 17.30 4.03
N SER A 236 -11.02 18.33 4.86
CA SER A 236 -11.29 19.70 4.41
C SER A 236 -10.05 20.50 4.02
N ALA A 237 -8.87 19.86 3.92
CA ALA A 237 -7.65 20.51 3.49
C ALA A 237 -7.76 21.06 2.06
N ASN A 238 -7.22 22.26 1.82
CA ASN A 238 -7.27 22.88 0.49
C ASN A 238 -6.59 22.01 -0.56
N SER A 239 -5.41 21.45 -0.27
CA SER A 239 -4.67 20.56 -1.18
C SER A 239 -5.44 19.30 -1.54
N MET A 240 -6.27 18.75 -0.63
CA MET A 240 -7.16 17.61 -0.90
C MET A 240 -8.28 18.00 -1.88
N VAL A 241 -8.91 19.15 -1.65
CA VAL A 241 -9.95 19.70 -2.54
C VAL A 241 -9.36 20.03 -3.91
N GLU A 242 -8.16 20.60 -3.96
CA GLU A 242 -7.43 20.95 -5.18
C GLU A 242 -7.04 19.71 -5.99
N LEU A 243 -6.49 18.66 -5.34
CA LEU A 243 -6.22 17.38 -6.00
C LEU A 243 -7.49 16.81 -6.63
N THR A 244 -8.60 16.81 -5.90
CA THR A 244 -9.87 16.27 -6.37
C THR A 244 -10.44 17.08 -7.55
N CYS A 245 -10.35 18.41 -7.48
CA CYS A 245 -10.69 19.28 -8.60
C CYS A 245 -9.80 19.01 -9.82
N HIS A 246 -8.49 18.85 -9.61
CA HIS A 246 -7.54 18.57 -10.66
C HIS A 246 -7.88 17.25 -11.38
N ILE A 247 -8.24 16.21 -10.63
CA ILE A 247 -8.69 14.92 -11.18
C ILE A 247 -9.95 15.11 -12.04
N LEU A 248 -10.97 15.79 -11.52
CA LEU A 248 -12.21 16.05 -12.29
C LEU A 248 -11.97 16.87 -13.56
N GLU A 249 -11.01 17.80 -13.53
CA GLU A 249 -10.68 18.67 -14.65
C GLU A 249 -9.85 17.94 -15.73
N ASN A 250 -8.91 17.07 -15.34
CA ASN A 250 -7.90 16.49 -16.24
C ASN A 250 -8.09 15.00 -16.58
N VAL A 251 -8.90 14.26 -15.83
CA VAL A 251 -9.20 12.85 -16.10
C VAL A 251 -10.52 12.72 -16.85
N LYS A 252 -10.47 12.55 -18.18
CA LYS A 252 -11.68 12.47 -19.01
C LYS A 252 -12.30 11.07 -19.08
N SER A 253 -11.51 10.05 -18.75
CA SER A 253 -11.91 8.65 -18.68
C SER A 253 -12.56 8.28 -17.34
N LEU A 254 -12.68 9.23 -16.40
CA LEU A 254 -13.19 8.96 -15.07
C LEU A 254 -14.63 8.45 -15.15
N GLU A 255 -14.89 7.30 -14.54
CA GLU A 255 -16.19 6.66 -14.46
C GLU A 255 -16.74 6.77 -13.04
N TYR A 256 -15.89 6.51 -12.03
CA TYR A 256 -16.28 6.47 -10.62
C TYR A 256 -15.36 7.34 -9.75
N LEU A 257 -15.97 8.17 -8.90
CA LEU A 257 -15.30 8.93 -7.86
C LEU A 257 -15.96 8.64 -6.51
N THR A 258 -15.20 8.04 -5.59
CA THR A 258 -15.65 7.82 -4.20
C THR A 258 -14.92 8.75 -3.25
N LEU A 259 -15.66 9.54 -2.47
CA LEU A 259 -15.12 10.41 -1.42
C LEU A 259 -15.67 9.96 -0.07
N SER A 260 -14.88 9.21 0.68
CA SER A 260 -15.23 8.74 2.02
C SER A 260 -14.67 9.67 3.08
N THR A 261 -15.55 10.24 3.91
CA THR A 261 -15.17 11.16 5.00
C THR A 261 -14.81 10.46 6.31
N SER A 262 -14.80 9.13 6.32
CA SER A 262 -14.31 8.30 7.40
C SER A 262 -13.01 7.62 7.01
N GLY A 263 -12.08 7.50 7.97
CA GLY A 263 -10.90 6.66 7.80
C GLY A 263 -11.28 5.18 7.82
N ASP A 264 -10.59 4.42 6.97
CA ASP A 264 -10.56 2.96 6.85
C ASP A 264 -11.88 2.26 6.45
N ASP A 265 -11.87 1.66 5.25
CA ASP A 265 -13.02 1.00 4.62
C ASP A 265 -13.43 -0.32 5.30
N GLU A 266 -12.59 -0.87 6.19
CA GLU A 266 -12.92 -2.02 7.04
C GLU A 266 -13.83 -1.64 8.23
N ILE A 267 -14.08 -0.34 8.42
CA ILE A 267 -14.69 0.22 9.63
C ILE A 267 -16.06 0.84 9.32
N LEU A 268 -16.78 0.25 8.37
CA LEU A 268 -18.20 0.54 8.19
C LEU A 268 -19.04 -0.52 8.93
N CYS A 269 -20.14 -0.07 9.54
CA CYS A 269 -21.10 -0.91 10.26
C CYS A 269 -21.62 -2.11 9.43
N SER A 270 -21.52 -2.04 8.10
CA SER A 270 -21.90 -3.08 7.13
C SER A 270 -20.86 -4.20 6.97
N LYS A 271 -19.59 -3.97 7.32
CA LYS A 271 -18.50 -4.96 7.16
C LYS A 271 -17.99 -5.55 8.48
N SER A 272 -18.30 -4.95 9.63
CA SER A 272 -17.88 -5.51 10.93
C SER A 272 -18.79 -6.68 11.35
N GLU A 273 -18.20 -7.82 11.75
CA GLU A 273 -18.94 -8.98 12.29
C GLU A 273 -19.82 -8.63 13.51
N ASN A 274 -19.41 -7.60 14.28
CA ASN A 274 -20.12 -7.16 15.48
C ASN A 274 -21.21 -6.09 15.22
N GLY A 275 -21.39 -5.65 13.97
CA GLY A 275 -22.36 -4.61 13.60
C GLY A 275 -22.07 -3.21 14.18
N THR A 276 -20.84 -2.93 14.62
CA THR A 276 -20.41 -1.65 15.22
C THR A 276 -19.09 -1.20 14.61
N CYS A 277 -19.03 0.05 14.11
CA CYS A 277 -17.78 0.64 13.66
C CYS A 277 -17.00 1.32 14.80
N LEU A 278 -15.71 1.62 14.57
CA LEU A 278 -14.92 2.39 15.52
C LEU A 278 -15.56 3.76 15.75
N ARG A 279 -15.60 4.15 17.03
CA ARG A 279 -16.08 5.48 17.42
C ARG A 279 -15.06 6.54 17.00
N MET A 280 -15.51 7.46 16.17
CA MET A 280 -14.78 8.66 15.81
C MET A 280 -14.68 9.58 17.03
N ASN A 281 -13.48 10.09 17.27
CA ASN A 281 -13.29 11.12 18.29
C ASN A 281 -13.98 12.43 17.86
N LYS A 282 -14.05 13.42 18.77
CA LYS A 282 -14.71 14.71 18.48
C LYS A 282 -14.09 15.44 17.29
N TYR A 283 -12.77 15.36 17.14
CA TYR A 283 -12.04 15.99 16.04
C TYR A 283 -12.40 15.34 14.71
N MET A 284 -12.32 14.01 14.59
CA MET A 284 -12.67 13.26 13.39
C MET A 284 -14.11 13.56 12.93
N ARG A 285 -15.08 13.64 13.85
CA ARG A 285 -16.47 14.00 13.49
C ARG A 285 -16.59 15.43 13.00
N MET A 286 -15.91 16.38 13.65
CA MET A 286 -15.87 17.76 13.20
C MET A 286 -15.23 17.88 11.83
N GLU A 287 -14.16 17.14 11.58
CA GLU A 287 -13.45 17.13 10.30
C GLU A 287 -14.32 16.52 9.20
N ALA A 288 -14.98 15.39 9.45
CA ALA A 288 -15.95 14.82 8.51
C ALA A 288 -17.09 15.80 8.16
N ARG A 289 -17.61 16.59 9.11
CA ARG A 289 -18.59 17.66 8.82
C ARG A 289 -18.00 18.71 7.87
N LYS A 290 -16.77 19.17 8.12
CA LYS A 290 -16.11 20.17 7.26
C LYS A 290 -15.84 19.59 5.88
N ALA A 291 -15.41 18.34 5.80
CA ALA A 291 -15.15 17.62 4.57
C ALA A 291 -16.41 17.51 3.70
N LEU A 292 -17.57 17.18 4.30
CA LEU A 292 -18.85 17.18 3.59
C LEU A 292 -19.23 18.56 3.06
N LEU A 293 -19.04 19.62 3.87
CA LEU A 293 -19.27 21.00 3.42
C LEU A 293 -18.32 21.40 2.27
N ALA A 294 -17.07 20.91 2.29
CA ALA A 294 -16.11 21.15 1.22
C ALA A 294 -16.54 20.45 -0.08
N VAL A 295 -17.02 19.20 0.00
CA VAL A 295 -17.59 18.48 -1.15
C VAL A 295 -18.77 19.25 -1.74
N GLU A 296 -19.72 19.68 -0.89
CA GLU A 296 -20.90 20.42 -1.31
C GLU A 296 -20.56 21.74 -2.01
N ARG A 297 -19.57 22.48 -1.49
CA ARG A 297 -19.22 23.81 -1.99
C ARG A 297 -18.30 23.78 -3.21
N HIS A 298 -17.35 22.85 -3.26
CA HIS A 298 -16.22 22.92 -4.19
C HIS A 298 -16.21 21.78 -5.21
N ILE A 299 -16.78 20.62 -4.89
CA ILE A 299 -16.68 19.43 -5.73
C ILE A 299 -17.95 19.18 -6.54
N LEU A 300 -19.13 19.20 -5.91
CA LEU A 300 -20.39 18.83 -6.58
C LEU A 300 -20.64 19.56 -7.90
N GLY A 301 -20.38 20.87 -7.95
CA GLY A 301 -20.58 21.69 -9.16
C GLY A 301 -19.58 21.42 -10.29
N LYS A 302 -18.50 20.67 -10.03
CA LYS A 302 -17.45 20.32 -11.00
C LYS A 302 -17.56 18.90 -11.54
N VAL A 303 -18.38 18.04 -10.93
CA VAL A 303 -18.52 16.65 -11.36
C VAL A 303 -19.22 16.58 -12.72
N PRO A 304 -18.58 16.01 -13.76
CA PRO A 304 -19.24 15.78 -15.03
C PRO A 304 -20.43 14.83 -14.88
N SER A 305 -21.48 15.02 -15.67
CA SER A 305 -22.66 14.15 -15.63
C SER A 305 -22.39 12.68 -16.01
N THR A 306 -21.22 12.39 -16.58
CA THR A 306 -20.77 11.05 -16.94
C THR A 306 -20.08 10.31 -15.80
N VAL A 307 -19.75 11.01 -14.71
CA VAL A 307 -19.04 10.45 -13.56
C VAL A 307 -20.04 10.12 -12.47
N GLU A 308 -19.99 8.90 -11.95
CA GLU A 308 -20.71 8.51 -10.74
C GLU A 308 -19.92 8.96 -9.51
N LEU A 309 -20.48 9.93 -8.77
CA LEU A 309 -19.92 10.39 -7.49
C LEU A 309 -20.63 9.70 -6.33
N GLU A 310 -19.88 8.95 -5.53
CA GLU A 310 -20.31 8.46 -4.23
C GLU A 310 -19.64 9.27 -3.10
N VAL A 311 -20.44 9.85 -2.21
CA VAL A 311 -19.95 10.53 -1.01
C VAL A 311 -20.31 9.71 0.22
N VAL A 312 -19.34 9.00 0.77
CA VAL A 312 -19.53 8.11 1.92
C VAL A 312 -19.43 8.92 3.21
N LYS A 313 -20.53 8.91 3.95
CA LYS A 313 -20.67 9.58 5.26
C LYS A 313 -20.36 8.59 6.39
N PRO A 314 -19.90 9.06 7.56
CA PRO A 314 -19.72 8.20 8.71
C PRO A 314 -21.03 7.54 9.13
N CYS A 315 -20.94 6.31 9.67
CA CYS A 315 -22.10 5.54 10.12
C CYS A 315 -22.92 6.34 11.15
N SER A 316 -24.12 6.77 10.78
CA SER A 316 -25.00 7.61 11.61
C SER A 316 -25.39 6.97 12.94
N ARG A 317 -25.42 5.62 12.98
CA ARG A 317 -25.72 4.83 14.19
C ARG A 317 -24.62 4.91 15.26
N CYS A 318 -23.36 4.98 14.84
CA CYS A 318 -22.20 4.88 15.73
C CYS A 318 -21.46 6.21 15.88
N ASN A 319 -21.51 7.06 14.84
CA ASN A 319 -20.76 8.29 14.68
C ASN A 319 -21.69 9.41 14.20
N THR A 320 -22.66 9.79 15.04
CA THR A 320 -23.57 10.89 14.74
C THR A 320 -22.76 12.18 14.52
N LEU A 321 -22.80 12.65 13.28
CA LEU A 321 -22.32 13.96 12.83
C LEU A 321 -23.30 15.04 13.26
#